data_AF-A0A392NGC8-F1
#
_entry.id   AF-A0A392NGC8-F1
#
_cell.length_a   1.000
_cell.length_b   1.000
_cell.length_c   1.000
_cell.angle_alpha   90.00
_cell.angle_beta   90.00
_cell.angle_gamma   90.00
#
_symmetry.space_group_name_H-M   'P 1'
#
loop_
_entity.id
_entity.type
_entity.pdbx_description
1 polymer ?
#
loop_
_entity_poly.entity_id
_entity_poly.type
_entity_poly.pdbx_seq_one_letter_code
_entity_poly.pdbx_strand_id
1 'polypeptide(L)' 'YSAIATSGIDRVMVVVIRYFGGIKLGTGGLVRAYGGVASECLKNAPTCLVKTKVPMGVEVPFDLLGVLYHQDNRRV' A
#
# COMPACT_ATOMS: atom_id res chain seq x y z
N TYR A 1 10.23 0.50 11.14
CA TYR A 1 9.96 1.81 10.52
C TYR A 1 10.82 2.03 9.27
N SER A 2 12.15 1.89 9.37
CA SER A 2 13.05 2.08 8.22
C SER A 2 12.65 1.30 6.97
N ALA A 3 12.28 0.02 7.09
CA ALA A 3 11.98 -0.82 5.93
C ALA A 3 10.86 -0.30 5.01
N ILE A 4 9.74 0.18 5.57
CA ILE A 4 8.64 0.78 4.77
C ILE A 4 9.12 2.10 4.17
N ALA A 5 9.71 2.98 4.97
CA ALA A 5 10.18 4.29 4.52
C ALA A 5 11.21 4.21 3.37
N THR A 6 12.10 3.21 3.39
CA THR A 6 13.09 3.01 2.32
C THR A 6 12.59 2.16 1.16
N SER A 7 11.41 1.55 1.25
CA SER A 7 10.87 0.68 0.20
C SER A 7 10.27 1.46 -0.99
N GLY A 8 9.93 2.73 -0.79
CA GLY A 8 9.21 3.53 -1.79
C GLY A 8 7.73 3.15 -1.94
N ILE A 9 7.21 2.30 -1.05
CA ILE A 9 5.81 1.85 -1.03
C ILE A 9 5.07 2.61 0.08
N ASP A 10 3.86 3.08 -0.24
CA ASP A 10 2.97 3.79 0.67
C ASP A 10 1.64 3.03 0.84
N ARG A 11 0.84 3.40 1.85
CA ARG A 11 -0.47 2.80 2.18
C ARG A 11 -0.40 1.30 2.51
N VAL A 12 0.66 0.89 3.19
CA VAL A 12 0.89 -0.51 3.59
C VAL A 12 1.13 -0.66 5.08
N MET A 13 0.87 -1.86 5.58
CA MET A 13 1.24 -2.32 6.92
C MET A 13 2.03 -3.60 6.79
N VAL A 14 3.08 -3.76 7.60
CA VAL A 14 3.88 -4.99 7.66
C VAL A 14 3.82 -5.57 9.05
N VAL A 15 3.51 -6.86 9.15
CA VAL A 15 3.51 -7.63 10.40
C VAL A 15 4.51 -8.76 10.28
N VAL A 16 5.42 -8.87 11.26
CA VAL A 16 6.39 -9.96 11.33
C VAL A 16 6.10 -10.79 12.57
N ILE A 17 5.67 -12.04 12.35
CA ILE A 17 5.46 -13.00 13.42
C ILE A 17 6.79 -13.71 13.70
N ARG A 18 7.23 -13.70 14.95
CA ARG A 18 8.46 -14.39 15.38
C ARG A 18 8.15 -15.33 16.53
N TYR A 19 8.55 -16.59 16.35
CA TYR A 19 8.60 -17.58 17.43
C TYR A 19 10.00 -17.63 18.05
N PHE A 20 10.09 -17.82 19.37
CA PHE A 20 11.38 -17.87 20.06
C PHE A 20 12.09 -19.22 19.80
N GLY A 21 13.32 -19.17 19.29
CA GLY A 21 14.10 -20.35 18.90
C GLY A 21 15.10 -20.85 19.95
N GLY A 22 14.91 -20.54 21.23
CA GLY A 22 15.79 -21.03 22.31
C GLY A 22 17.02 -20.16 22.61
N ILE A 23 17.39 -19.21 21.73
CA ILE A 23 18.52 -18.29 21.94
C ILE A 23 18.10 -16.84 21.74
N LYS A 24 18.60 -15.95 22.61
CA LYS A 24 18.37 -14.50 22.52
C LYS A 24 19.23 -13.91 21.41
N LEU A 25 18.63 -13.13 20.52
CA LEU A 25 19.33 -12.47 19.40
C LEU A 25 20.02 -11.15 19.80
N GLY A 26 19.70 -10.62 20.99
CA GLY A 26 20.10 -9.27 21.40
C GLY A 26 19.46 -8.17 20.53
N THR A 27 19.67 -6.92 20.90
CA THR A 27 19.03 -5.76 20.24
C THR A 27 19.40 -5.69 18.76
N GLY A 28 20.69 -5.76 18.43
CA GLY A 28 21.15 -5.70 17.03
C GLY A 28 20.66 -6.88 16.17
N GLY A 29 20.56 -8.08 16.75
CA GLY A 29 20.04 -9.25 16.04
C GLY A 29 18.54 -9.14 15.77
N LEU A 30 17.75 -8.62 16.72
CA LEU A 30 16.31 -8.37 16.50
C LEU A 30 16.09 -7.30 15.44
N VAL A 31 16.84 -6.20 15.48
CA VAL A 31 16.73 -5.12 14.47
C VAL A 31 16.99 -5.68 13.06
N ARG A 32 18.04 -6.50 12.88
CA ARG A 32 18.33 -7.12 11.58
C ARG A 32 17.28 -8.14 11.16
N ALA A 33 16.80 -8.99 12.07
CA ALA A 33 15.80 -10.01 11.74
C ALA A 33 14.47 -9.38 11.30
N TYR A 34 13.90 -8.47 12.10
CA TYR A 34 12.64 -7.82 11.77
C TYR A 34 12.75 -6.91 10.55
N GLY A 35 13.81 -6.09 10.49
CA GLY A 35 14.04 -5.18 9.38
C GLY A 35 14.30 -5.91 8.06
N GLY A 36 15.11 -6.97 8.10
CA GLY A 36 15.44 -7.80 6.94
C GLY A 36 14.21 -8.48 6.36
N VAL A 37 13.45 -9.20 7.19
CA VAL A 37 12.22 -9.90 6.76
C VAL A 37 11.19 -8.92 6.20
N ALA A 38 10.98 -7.77 6.86
CA ALA A 38 10.07 -6.74 6.36
C ALA A 38 10.53 -6.20 4.99
N SER A 39 11.82 -5.95 4.82
CA SER A 39 12.37 -5.42 3.55
C SER A 39 12.27 -6.43 2.41
N GLU A 40 12.54 -7.71 2.69
CA GLU A 40 12.38 -8.79 1.71
C GLU A 40 10.91 -8.98 1.30
N CYS A 41 10.00 -8.98 2.28
CA CYS A 41 8.56 -9.04 2.02
C CYS A 41 8.09 -7.90 1.11
N LEU A 42 8.51 -6.65 1.40
CA LEU A 42 8.13 -5.48 0.59
C LEU A 42 8.72 -5.52 -0.82
N LYS A 43 9.95 -6.03 -1.00
CA LYS A 43 10.58 -6.17 -2.33
C LYS A 43 9.84 -7.16 -3.23
N ASN A 44 9.28 -8.21 -2.64
CA ASN A 44 8.60 -9.28 -3.37
C ASN A 44 7.08 -9.07 -3.48
N ALA A 45 6.53 -8.07 -2.80
CA ALA A 45 5.09 -7.80 -2.84
C ALA A 45 4.69 -7.22 -4.22
N PRO A 46 3.61 -7.70 -4.86
CA PRO A 46 3.07 -7.05 -6.04
C PRO A 46 2.58 -5.65 -5.67
N THR A 47 2.91 -4.67 -6.51
CA THR A 47 2.52 -3.27 -6.30
C THR A 47 1.66 -2.77 -7.46
N CYS A 48 0.84 -1.77 -7.17
CA CYS A 48 0.08 -1.04 -8.18
C CYS A 48 0.25 0.46 -7.99
N LEU A 49 0.13 1.20 -9.08
CA LEU A 49 0.23 2.65 -9.03
C LEU A 49 -1.09 3.24 -8.53
N VAL A 50 -1.03 3.85 -7.35
CA VAL A 50 -2.18 4.53 -6.75
C VAL A 50 -2.14 6.00 -7.17
N LYS A 51 -3.07 6.40 -8.05
CA LYS A 51 -3.26 7.82 -8.40
C LYS A 51 -4.23 8.46 -7.41
N THR A 52 -3.88 9.64 -6.91
CA THR A 52 -4.82 10.47 -6.14
C THR A 52 -5.99 10.85 -7.04
N LYS A 53 -7.22 10.58 -6.57
CA LYS A 53 -8.44 11.06 -7.22
C LYS A 53 -8.73 12.47 -6.72
N VAL A 54 -9.09 13.35 -7.64
CA VAL A 54 -9.59 14.69 -7.31
C VAL A 54 -11.08 14.74 -7.59
N PRO A 55 -11.89 15.34 -6.70
CA PRO A 55 -13.30 15.55 -6.98
C PRO A 55 -13.43 16.52 -8.16
N MET A 56 -14.23 16.14 -9.15
CA MET A 56 -14.54 16.96 -10.32
C MET A 56 -16.04 17.14 -10.39
N GLY A 57 -16.48 18.39 -10.54
CA GLY A 57 -17.87 18.73 -10.84
C GLY A 57 -17.99 19.11 -12.32
N VAL A 58 -19.11 18.72 -12.93
CA VAL A 58 -19.51 19.19 -14.27
C VAL A 58 -20.97 19.63 -14.21
N GLU A 59 -21.27 20.77 -14.81
CA GLU A 59 -22.65 21.20 -15.01
C GLU A 59 -23.17 20.61 -16.31
N VAL A 60 -24.37 20.07 -16.26
CA VAL A 60 -24.94 19.32 -17.37
C VAL A 60 -26.42 19.63 -17.48
N PRO A 61 -26.92 19.95 -18.69
CA PRO A 61 -28.35 19.97 -18.94
C PRO A 61 -28.99 18.61 -18.61
N PHE A 62 -30.24 18.64 -18.13
CA PHE A 62 -30.98 17.44 -17.73
C PHE A 62 -31.03 16.37 -18.84
N ASP A 63 -31.11 16.80 -20.10
CA ASP A 63 -31.19 15.93 -21.28
C ASP A 63 -29.92 15.06 -21.49
N LEU A 64 -28.77 15.48 -20.96
CA LEU A 64 -27.49 14.76 -21.06
C LEU A 64 -27.15 13.93 -19.83
N LEU A 65 -28.00 13.98 -18.79
CA LEU A 65 -27.78 13.32 -17.52
C LEU A 65 -27.64 11.79 -17.67
N GLY A 66 -28.46 11.17 -18.52
CA GLY A 66 -28.41 9.73 -18.78
C GLY A 66 -27.11 9.24 -19.43
N VAL A 67 -26.50 10.06 -20.30
CA VAL A 67 -25.22 9.73 -20.97
C VAL A 67 -24.07 9.73 -19.96
N LEU A 68 -24.05 10.70 -19.06
CA LEU A 68 -23.01 10.82 -18.03
C LEU A 68 -23.08 9.70 -17.00
N TYR A 69 -24.28 9.33 -16.52
CA TYR A 69 -24.42 8.20 -15.59
C TYR A 69 -23.91 6.87 -16.17
N HIS A 70 -24.07 6.64 -17.48
CA HIS A 70 -23.60 5.43 -18.13
C HIS A 70 -22.06 5.40 -18.32
N GLN A 71 -21.40 6.55 -18.38
CA GLN A 71 -19.95 6.63 -18.57
C GLN A 71 -19.16 6.56 -17.26
N ASP A 72 -19.73 7.02 -16.15
CA ASP A 72 -19.03 7.04 -14.86
C ASP A 72 -18.83 5.62 -14.29
N ASN A 73 -19.76 4.71 -14.55
CA ASN A 73 -19.73 3.34 -14.01
C ASN A 73 -18.70 2.40 -14.67
N ARG A 74 -17.88 2.89 -15.61
CA ARG A 74 -16.80 2.13 -16.27
C ARG A 74 -15.39 2.46 -15.78
N ARG A 75 -15.22 3.38 -14.82
CA ARG A 75 -13.89 3.87 -14.37
C ARG A 75 -13.55 3.53 -12.92
N VAL A 76 -14.19 2.52 -12.34
CA VAL A 76 -13.79 1.96 -11.04
C VAL A 76 -12.89 0.76 -11.25
#